data_AF-A0A972B1F2-F1
#
_entry.id   AF-A0A972B1F2-F1
#
_cell.length_a   1.000
_cell.length_b   1.000
_cell.length_c   1.000
_cell.angle_alpha   90.00
_cell.angle_beta   90.00
_cell.angle_gamma   90.00
#
_symmetry.space_group_name_H-M   'P 1'
#
loop_
_entity.id
_entity.type
_entity.pdbx_description
1 polymer ?
#
loop_
_entity_poly.entity_id
_entity_poly.type
_entity_poly.pdbx_seq_one_letter_code
_entity_poly.pdbx_strand_id
1 'polypeptide(L)'
;LVFFVWYPAPLHTALGVTQIFLLLLLIDVVLGPVLTFIVYKKGKRTLVMDLAVIAALQLAALMYGLWTVAEGRPAWLVFGGNHFELVRKVDIDPQNLTRQPSWFGPEWVSIQEPLKLNHSLFTSSINSNQSLYRQPKNYRALSNDSERIKKRALPLSILEKSNPTDAVNAVLRKWPDADGWFALQGKVKSMVVLVHKDSSKVLAIVDLRP
;
A
#
# COMPACT_ATOMS: atom_id res chain seq x y z
N LEU A 1 -6.90 -5.16 13.08
CA LEU A 1 -5.65 -4.35 13.09
C LEU A 1 -5.03 -4.25 11.69
N VAL A 2 -4.60 -5.36 11.08
CA VAL A 2 -3.90 -5.37 9.78
C VAL A 2 -4.67 -4.61 8.68
N PHE A 3 -5.93 -4.96 8.40
CA PHE A 3 -6.73 -4.30 7.35
C PHE A 3 -7.35 -2.95 7.73
N PHE A 4 -7.34 -2.60 9.02
CA PHE A 4 -7.96 -1.36 9.49
C PHE A 4 -6.93 -0.24 9.65
N VAL A 5 -5.74 -0.58 10.15
CA VAL A 5 -4.69 0.39 10.49
C VAL A 5 -3.56 0.36 9.46
N TRP A 6 -3.02 -0.83 9.14
CA TRP A 6 -1.87 -0.93 8.24
C TRP A 6 -2.27 -0.92 6.77
N TYR A 7 -3.42 -1.51 6.41
CA TYR A 7 -3.88 -1.63 5.03
C TYR A 7 -5.33 -1.16 4.87
N PRO A 8 -5.64 0.12 5.16
CA PRO A 8 -7.00 0.63 5.07
C PRO A 8 -7.57 0.42 3.67
N ALA A 9 -8.86 0.11 3.57
CA ALA A 9 -9.53 -0.03 2.29
C ALA A 9 -9.45 1.28 1.48
N PRO A 10 -9.16 1.24 0.16
CA PRO A 10 -8.98 0.07 -0.71
C PRO A 10 -7.51 -0.40 -0.89
N LEU A 11 -6.55 0.11 -0.10
CA LEU A 11 -5.12 -0.13 -0.32
C LEU A 11 -4.67 -1.59 -0.16
N HIS A 12 -5.38 -2.39 0.65
CA HIS A 12 -5.09 -3.83 0.74
C HIS A 12 -5.25 -4.54 -0.62
N THR A 13 -6.22 -4.12 -1.44
CA THR A 13 -6.44 -4.64 -2.80
C THR A 13 -5.39 -4.08 -3.76
N ALA A 14 -4.98 -2.82 -3.59
CA ALA A 14 -3.90 -2.21 -4.39
C ALA A 14 -2.56 -2.96 -4.25
N LEU A 15 -2.35 -3.58 -3.08
CA LEU A 15 -1.13 -4.29 -2.73
C LEU A 15 -1.25 -5.82 -2.79
N GLY A 16 -2.45 -6.37 -3.02
CA GLY A 16 -2.69 -7.82 -3.07
C GLY A 16 -2.42 -8.56 -1.75
N VAL A 17 -2.33 -7.84 -0.62
CA VAL A 17 -1.89 -8.42 0.66
C VAL A 17 -2.92 -9.39 1.23
N THR A 18 -4.20 -9.22 0.90
CA THR A 18 -5.28 -10.08 1.40
C THR A 18 -5.06 -11.54 1.05
N GLN A 19 -4.67 -11.85 -0.20
CA GLN A 19 -4.44 -13.23 -0.63
C GLN A 19 -3.24 -13.86 0.08
N ILE A 20 -2.15 -13.12 0.20
CA ILE A 20 -0.92 -13.58 0.87
C ILE A 20 -1.19 -13.82 2.36
N PHE A 21 -1.90 -12.90 3.02
CA PHE A 21 -2.25 -13.02 4.43
C PHE A 21 -3.18 -14.21 4.70
N LEU A 22 -4.20 -14.43 3.86
CA LEU A 22 -5.10 -15.58 3.97
C LEU A 22 -4.36 -16.91 3.74
N LEU A 23 -3.42 -16.95 2.79
CA LEU A 23 -2.59 -18.13 2.55
C LEU A 23 -1.72 -18.46 3.76
N LEU A 24 -1.07 -17.46 4.38
CA LEU A 24 -0.29 -17.65 5.59
C LEU A 24 -1.14 -18.19 6.74
N LEU A 25 -2.32 -17.58 6.96
CA LEU A 25 -3.26 -18.03 7.98
C LEU A 25 -3.73 -19.47 7.73
N LEU A 26 -4.03 -19.81 6.48
CA LEU A 26 -4.47 -21.16 6.10
C LEU A 26 -3.38 -22.20 6.37
N ILE A 27 -2.13 -21.88 6.03
CA ILE A 27 -0.99 -22.76 6.32
C ILE A 27 -0.88 -23.00 7.82
N ASP A 28 -0.96 -21.95 8.65
CA ASP A 28 -0.86 -22.10 10.12
C ASP A 28 -2.02 -22.93 10.70
N VAL A 29 -3.24 -22.72 10.20
CA VAL A 29 -4.46 -23.43 10.65
C VAL A 29 -4.49 -24.88 10.19
N VAL A 30 -3.87 -25.23 9.06
CA VAL A 30 -3.86 -26.62 8.54
C VAL A 30 -2.62 -27.37 9.02
N LEU A 31 -1.43 -26.80 8.85
CA LEU A 31 -0.16 -27.46 9.13
C LEU A 31 -0.01 -27.77 10.63
N GLY A 32 -0.48 -26.86 11.49
CA GLY A 32 -0.44 -27.01 12.94
C GLY A 32 -1.18 -28.24 13.47
N PRO A 33 -2.49 -28.35 13.23
CA PRO A 33 -3.27 -29.52 13.60
C PRO A 33 -2.78 -30.82 12.96
N VAL A 34 -2.30 -30.77 11.72
CA VAL A 34 -1.74 -31.95 11.03
C VAL A 34 -0.47 -32.43 11.73
N LEU A 35 0.49 -31.54 12.02
CA LEU A 35 1.71 -31.87 12.78
C LEU A 35 1.36 -32.40 14.18
N THR A 36 0.41 -31.75 14.84
CA THR A 36 -0.09 -32.18 16.15
C THR A 36 -0.66 -33.59 16.08
N PHE A 37 -1.49 -33.89 15.07
CA PHE A 37 -2.11 -35.20 14.88
C PHE A 37 -1.08 -36.30 14.60
N ILE A 38 -0.08 -36.03 13.77
CA ILE A 38 0.99 -36.99 13.43
C ILE A 38 1.81 -37.36 14.67
N VAL A 39 2.10 -36.38 15.54
CA VAL A 39 2.98 -36.57 16.69
C VAL A 39 2.22 -37.05 17.93
N TYR A 40 0.91 -36.84 17.98
CA TYR A 40 0.09 -37.19 19.12
C TYR A 40 0.01 -38.70 19.35
N LYS A 41 0.61 -39.17 20.45
CA LYS A 41 0.49 -40.54 20.94
C LYS A 41 0.23 -40.54 22.44
N LYS A 42 -0.95 -41.01 22.84
CA LYS A 42 -1.37 -41.10 24.25
C LYS A 42 -0.37 -41.95 25.04
N GLY A 43 0.14 -41.43 26.16
CA GLY A 43 1.11 -42.12 27.03
C GLY A 43 2.59 -41.93 26.67
N LYS A 44 2.93 -41.18 25.60
CA LYS A 44 4.32 -40.87 25.25
C LYS A 44 4.88 -39.81 26.23
N ARG A 45 5.94 -40.12 26.98
CA ARG A 45 6.58 -39.17 27.92
C ARG A 45 7.07 -37.89 27.25
N THR A 46 7.50 -37.96 25.99
CA THR A 46 7.96 -36.79 25.23
C THR A 46 6.83 -35.97 24.61
N LEU A 47 5.56 -36.40 24.73
CA LEU A 47 4.43 -35.74 24.07
C LEU A 47 4.33 -34.26 24.42
N VAL A 48 4.56 -33.89 25.68
CA VAL A 48 4.52 -32.49 26.13
C VAL A 48 5.64 -31.68 25.48
N MET A 49 6.85 -32.25 25.38
CA MET A 49 7.99 -31.60 24.72
C MET A 49 7.75 -31.44 23.22
N ASP A 50 7.24 -32.49 22.57
CA ASP A 50 6.92 -32.49 21.15
C ASP A 50 5.87 -31.41 20.81
N LEU A 51 4.81 -31.32 21.60
CA LEU A 51 3.78 -30.29 21.46
C LEU A 51 4.31 -28.88 21.75
N ALA A 52 5.17 -28.72 22.76
CA ALA A 52 5.79 -27.43 23.08
C ALA A 52 6.69 -26.93 21.94
N VAL A 53 7.46 -27.83 21.31
CA VAL A 53 8.28 -27.49 20.14
C VAL A 53 7.42 -27.08 18.95
N ILE A 54 6.32 -27.81 18.67
CA ILE A 54 5.38 -27.45 17.61
C ILE A 54 4.76 -26.08 17.89
N ALA A 55 4.28 -25.84 19.11
CA ALA A 55 3.70 -24.55 19.50
C ALA A 55 4.72 -23.40 19.38
N ALA A 56 5.98 -23.62 19.78
CA ALA A 56 7.05 -22.64 19.63
C ALA A 56 7.35 -22.31 18.17
N LEU A 57 7.40 -23.33 17.30
CA LEU A 57 7.57 -23.14 15.85
C LEU A 57 6.41 -22.35 15.24
N GLN A 58 5.17 -22.65 15.64
CA GLN A 58 4.00 -21.90 15.17
C GLN A 58 4.02 -20.44 15.63
N LEU A 59 4.37 -20.18 16.90
CA LEU A 59 4.50 -18.82 17.40
C LEU A 59 5.60 -18.06 16.66
N ALA A 60 6.74 -18.69 16.39
CA ALA A 60 7.82 -18.08 15.61
C ALA A 60 7.37 -17.76 14.17
N ALA A 61 6.66 -18.69 13.52
CA ALA A 61 6.12 -18.49 12.18
C ALA A 61 5.09 -17.35 12.14
N LEU A 62 4.18 -17.29 13.12
CA LEU A 62 3.18 -16.24 13.24
C LEU A 62 3.84 -14.87 13.47
N MET A 63 4.83 -14.79 14.36
CA MET A 63 5.59 -13.56 14.58
C MET A 63 6.32 -13.10 13.32
N TYR A 64 6.94 -14.03 12.59
CA TYR A 64 7.61 -13.74 11.32
C TYR A 64 6.63 -13.25 10.24
N GLY A 65 5.47 -13.91 10.11
CA GLY A 65 4.40 -13.50 9.22
C GLY A 65 3.89 -12.09 9.55
N LEU A 66 3.66 -11.80 10.84
CA LEU A 66 3.22 -10.49 11.30
C LEU A 66 4.27 -9.40 11.03
N TRP A 67 5.55 -9.69 11.28
CA TRP A 67 6.64 -8.76 10.98
C TRP A 67 6.75 -8.47 9.48
N THR A 68 6.64 -9.50 8.64
CA THR A 68 6.66 -9.37 7.17
C THR A 68 5.51 -8.48 6.67
N VAL A 69 4.31 -8.66 7.23
CA VAL A 69 3.15 -7.81 6.92
C VAL A 69 3.35 -6.38 7.43
N ALA A 70 3.99 -6.19 8.60
CA ALA A 70 4.25 -4.87 9.15
C ALA A 70 5.28 -4.08 8.32
N GLU A 71 6.29 -4.73 7.74
CA GLU A 71 7.26 -4.13 6.81
C GLU A 71 6.65 -3.83 5.44
N GLY A 72 5.72 -4.66 4.98
CA GLY A 72 5.04 -4.48 3.70
C GLY A 72 3.99 -3.36 3.68
N ARG A 73 3.78 -2.62 4.77
CA ARG A 73 2.68 -1.65 4.89
C ARG A 73 2.87 -0.44 3.95
N PRO A 74 1.77 0.12 3.39
CA PRO A 74 1.80 1.41 2.73
C PRO A 74 2.29 2.47 3.71
N ALA A 75 3.32 3.19 3.31
CA ALA A 75 3.99 4.16 4.15
C ALA A 75 3.70 5.59 3.66
N TRP A 76 3.72 5.80 2.34
CA TRP A 76 3.44 7.10 1.74
C TRP A 76 2.62 6.98 0.46
N LEU A 77 1.83 8.01 0.20
CA LEU A 77 1.15 8.27 -1.06
C LEU A 77 1.80 9.53 -1.65
N VAL A 78 2.69 9.32 -2.61
CA VAL A 78 3.62 10.34 -3.09
C VAL A 78 3.10 10.93 -4.39
N PHE A 79 2.76 12.21 -4.39
CA PHE A 79 2.40 12.94 -5.60
C PHE A 79 3.64 13.35 -6.38
N GLY A 80 3.72 12.92 -7.64
CA GLY A 80 4.77 13.30 -8.59
C GLY A 80 4.18 13.46 -9.99
N GLY A 81 4.51 14.59 -10.60
CA GLY A 81 4.06 14.93 -11.94
C GLY A 81 2.55 14.97 -12.07
N ASN A 82 1.99 13.85 -12.51
CA ASN A 82 0.62 13.68 -12.94
C ASN A 82 -0.10 12.52 -12.24
N HIS A 83 0.53 11.88 -11.24
CA HIS A 83 -0.07 10.74 -10.53
C HIS A 83 0.44 10.64 -9.09
N PHE A 84 -0.19 9.77 -8.32
CA PHE A 84 0.28 9.32 -7.02
C PHE A 84 0.94 7.95 -7.15
N GLU A 85 2.08 7.74 -6.50
CA GLU A 85 2.69 6.42 -6.30
C GLU A 85 2.49 5.98 -4.85
N LEU A 86 2.04 4.74 -4.66
CA LEU A 86 1.99 4.12 -3.34
C LEU A 86 3.35 3.51 -3.02
N VAL A 87 3.99 4.04 -1.97
CA VAL A 87 5.29 3.58 -1.51
C VAL A 87 5.14 2.79 -0.21
N ARG A 88 5.67 1.58 -0.17
CA ARG A 88 5.72 0.74 1.03
C ARG A 88 7.00 0.95 1.81
N LYS A 89 6.98 0.66 3.11
CA LYS A 89 8.18 0.76 3.95
C LYS A 89 9.31 -0.14 3.44
N VAL A 90 9.00 -1.40 3.09
CA VAL A 90 9.98 -2.37 2.56
C VAL A 90 10.64 -1.97 1.23
N ASP A 91 10.03 -1.04 0.48
CA ASP A 91 10.56 -0.63 -0.83
C ASP A 91 11.58 0.52 -0.72
N ILE A 92 11.77 1.08 0.48
CA ILE A 92 12.70 2.18 0.73
C ILE A 92 14.02 1.62 1.24
N ASP A 93 15.11 2.07 0.63
CA ASP A 93 16.45 1.79 1.13
C ASP A 93 16.61 2.37 2.55
N PRO A 94 16.97 1.54 3.56
CA PRO A 94 17.18 1.99 4.93
C PRO A 94 18.12 3.19 5.05
N GLN A 95 19.12 3.34 4.15
CA GLN A 95 20.06 4.46 4.15
C GLN A 95 19.40 5.79 3.75
N ASN A 96 18.29 5.73 3.01
CA ASN A 96 17.52 6.91 2.58
C ASN A 96 16.32 7.22 3.50
N LEU A 97 16.12 6.44 4.57
CA LEU A 97 15.00 6.61 5.50
C LEU A 97 15.26 7.77 6.48
N THR A 98 15.15 8.99 5.98
CA THR A 98 15.28 10.22 6.79
C THR A 98 14.06 10.51 7.65
N ARG A 99 12.91 9.93 7.30
CA ARG A 99 11.63 10.10 8.00
C ARG A 99 11.00 8.73 8.25
N GLN A 100 10.68 8.44 9.51
CA GLN A 100 9.99 7.21 9.88
C GLN A 100 8.52 7.27 9.44
N PRO A 101 7.97 6.19 8.84
CA PRO A 101 6.58 6.15 8.45
C PRO A 101 5.68 6.00 9.67
N SER A 102 4.51 6.64 9.61
CA SER A 102 3.49 6.47 10.64
C SER A 102 3.07 5.00 10.78
N TRP A 103 2.68 4.64 12.01
CA TRP A 103 2.10 3.32 12.30
C TRP A 103 0.58 3.30 12.07
N PHE A 104 -0.07 4.46 11.94
CA PHE A 104 -1.52 4.61 11.87
C PHE A 104 -2.08 4.78 10.45
N GLY A 105 -1.23 4.65 9.43
CA GLY A 105 -1.63 4.73 8.03
C GLY A 105 -0.60 5.46 7.17
N PRO A 106 -0.81 5.49 5.85
CA PRO A 106 0.09 6.18 4.93
C PRO A 106 -0.04 7.70 5.05
N GLU A 107 1.07 8.39 4.89
CA GLU A 107 1.08 9.86 4.83
C GLU A 107 1.02 10.35 3.38
N TRP A 108 0.28 11.44 3.17
CA TRP A 108 0.21 12.12 1.87
C TRP A 108 1.36 13.12 1.75
N VAL A 109 2.19 12.94 0.74
CA VAL A 109 3.36 13.78 0.50
C VAL A 109 3.50 14.08 -0.99
N SER A 110 4.32 15.05 -1.32
CA SER A 110 4.67 15.34 -2.71
C SER A 110 6.17 15.44 -2.90
N ILE A 111 6.60 15.26 -4.14
CA ILE A 111 7.98 15.50 -4.57
C ILE A 111 8.02 16.64 -5.59
N GLN A 112 9.06 17.45 -5.48
CA GLN A 112 9.39 18.41 -6.52
C GLN A 112 10.06 17.65 -7.67
N GLU A 113 9.35 17.51 -8.79
CA GLU A 113 9.98 17.04 -10.01
C GLU A 113 10.98 18.08 -10.52
N PRO A 114 12.20 17.68 -10.91
CA PRO A 114 13.11 18.59 -11.58
C PRO A 114 12.48 19.03 -12.90
N LEU A 115 12.41 20.34 -13.14
CA LEU A 115 11.85 20.98 -14.35
C LEU A 115 12.49 20.49 -15.67
N LYS A 116 13.67 19.87 -15.59
CA LYS A 116 14.35 19.19 -16.70
C LYS A 116 14.60 17.75 -16.30
N LEU A 117 14.10 16.82 -17.13
CA LEU A 117 14.42 15.40 -17.03
C LEU A 117 15.92 15.24 -17.31
N ASN A 118 16.76 15.31 -16.27
CA ASN A 118 18.18 15.01 -16.43
C ASN A 118 18.28 13.54 -16.85
N HIS A 119 18.86 13.26 -18.02
CA HIS A 119 19.03 11.90 -18.53
C HIS A 119 19.71 10.97 -17.51
N SER A 120 20.58 11.49 -16.64
CA SER A 120 21.23 10.75 -15.55
C SER A 120 20.27 10.34 -14.42
N LEU A 121 19.26 11.16 -14.10
CA LEU A 121 18.22 10.82 -13.12
C LEU A 121 17.25 9.80 -13.70
N PHE A 122 16.93 9.91 -15.00
CA PHE A 122 16.07 8.95 -15.69
C PHE A 122 16.73 7.57 -15.83
N THR A 123 17.99 7.51 -16.28
CA THR A 123 18.74 6.24 -16.40
C THR A 123 19.01 5.59 -15.05
N SER A 124 19.25 6.37 -14.00
CA SER A 124 19.36 5.83 -12.64
C SER A 124 18.00 5.32 -12.12
N SER A 125 16.88 5.97 -12.41
CA SER A 125 15.55 5.41 -12.07
C SER A 125 15.13 4.18 -12.87
N ILE A 126 15.75 3.94 -14.04
CA ILE A 126 15.53 2.71 -14.83
C ILE A 126 16.43 1.57 -14.35
N ASN A 127 17.69 1.86 -14.05
CA ASN A 127 18.68 0.84 -13.66
C ASN A 127 18.70 0.55 -12.15
N SER A 128 18.26 1.51 -11.32
CA SER A 128 18.05 1.29 -9.91
C SER A 128 16.55 1.23 -9.65
N ASN A 129 16.12 0.28 -8.83
CA ASN A 129 14.77 0.27 -8.25
C ASN A 129 14.49 1.52 -7.37
N GLN A 130 15.23 2.63 -7.50
CA GLN A 130 15.05 3.88 -6.76
C GLN A 130 14.34 4.92 -7.65
N SER A 131 13.02 4.77 -7.81
CA SER A 131 12.20 5.86 -8.34
C SER A 131 12.34 7.08 -7.43
N LEU A 132 12.22 8.31 -7.96
CA LEU A 132 12.25 9.54 -7.16
C LEU A 132 11.21 9.52 -6.03
N TYR A 133 10.14 8.77 -6.22
CA TYR A 133 9.07 8.53 -5.27
C TYR A 133 9.51 7.71 -4.05
N ARG A 134 10.60 6.93 -4.10
CA ARG A 134 11.09 6.10 -3.00
C ARG A 134 12.23 6.74 -2.19
N GLN A 135 12.34 8.07 -2.24
CA GLN A 135 13.38 8.83 -1.54
C GLN A 135 12.75 9.82 -0.54
N PRO A 136 12.55 9.40 0.74
CA PRO A 136 11.91 10.23 1.75
C PRO A 136 12.55 11.62 1.98
N LYS A 137 13.86 11.75 1.72
CA LYS A 137 14.58 13.04 1.76
C LYS A 137 14.00 14.12 0.85
N ASN A 138 13.28 13.74 -0.21
CA ASN A 138 12.70 14.67 -1.17
C ASN A 138 11.23 15.01 -0.86
N TYR A 139 10.65 14.39 0.17
CA TYR A 139 9.23 14.55 0.48
C TYR A 139 8.95 15.90 1.10
N ARG A 140 7.85 16.50 0.66
CA ARG A 140 7.29 17.74 1.22
C ARG A 140 5.80 17.55 1.49
N ALA A 141 5.21 18.49 2.22
CA ALA A 141 3.78 18.49 2.48
C ALA A 141 3.01 18.63 1.15
N LEU A 142 1.98 17.80 0.95
CA LEU A 142 1.16 17.82 -0.26
C LEU A 142 0.56 19.20 -0.57
N SER A 143 0.28 19.99 0.48
CA SER A 143 -0.21 21.38 0.38
C SER A 143 0.66 22.28 -0.49
N ASN A 144 1.96 22.01 -0.56
CA ASN A 144 2.92 22.81 -1.32
C ASN A 144 2.72 22.66 -2.84
N ASP A 145 2.06 21.59 -3.30
CA ASP A 145 1.79 21.31 -4.70
C ASP A 145 0.32 21.57 -5.10
N SER A 146 -0.41 22.35 -4.30
CA SER A 146 -1.81 22.71 -4.56
C SER A 146 -2.05 23.25 -5.98
N GLU A 147 -1.23 24.18 -6.46
CA GLU A 147 -1.36 24.69 -7.83
C GLU A 147 -1.22 23.59 -8.90
N ARG A 148 -0.28 22.67 -8.70
CA ARG A 148 -0.07 21.55 -9.63
C ARG A 148 -1.24 20.59 -9.60
N ILE A 149 -1.76 20.30 -8.42
CA ILE A 149 -2.97 19.47 -8.23
C ILE A 149 -4.15 20.11 -8.96
N LYS A 150 -4.40 21.40 -8.75
CA LYS A 150 -5.50 22.13 -9.41
C LYS A 150 -5.38 22.13 -10.94
N LYS A 151 -4.18 22.35 -11.48
CA LYS A 151 -3.91 22.42 -12.92
C LYS A 151 -3.94 21.06 -13.61
N ARG A 152 -3.50 19.99 -12.94
CA ARG A 152 -3.27 18.66 -13.55
C ARG A 152 -4.33 17.62 -13.23
N ALA A 153 -5.24 17.90 -12.31
CA ALA A 153 -6.34 16.98 -12.00
C ALA A 153 -7.19 16.72 -13.24
N LEU A 154 -7.40 15.44 -13.53
CA LEU A 154 -8.16 14.98 -14.68
C LEU A 154 -9.67 15.14 -14.42
N PRO A 155 -10.48 15.46 -15.46
CA PRO A 155 -11.93 15.53 -15.31
C PRO A 155 -12.52 14.14 -15.04
N LEU A 156 -13.53 14.10 -14.17
CA LEU A 156 -14.19 12.86 -13.76
C LEU A 156 -14.83 12.08 -14.92
N SER A 157 -15.24 12.78 -15.99
CA SER A 157 -15.81 12.17 -17.19
C SER A 157 -14.88 11.18 -17.90
N ILE A 158 -13.56 11.27 -17.68
CA ILE A 158 -12.61 10.30 -18.26
C ILE A 158 -12.75 8.93 -17.59
N LEU A 159 -13.17 8.87 -16.32
CA LEU A 159 -13.29 7.61 -15.58
C LEU A 159 -14.31 6.66 -16.22
N GLU A 160 -15.34 7.18 -16.88
CA GLU A 160 -16.35 6.37 -17.58
C GLU A 160 -15.80 5.64 -18.81
N LYS A 161 -14.62 6.03 -19.32
CA LYS A 161 -13.98 5.31 -20.43
C LYS A 161 -13.37 3.98 -19.99
N SER A 162 -12.88 3.90 -18.76
CA SER A 162 -12.19 2.73 -18.20
C SER A 162 -13.06 1.95 -17.22
N ASN A 163 -14.26 2.44 -16.88
CA ASN A 163 -15.13 1.87 -15.85
C ASN A 163 -16.59 1.90 -16.26
N PRO A 164 -17.42 0.94 -15.79
CA PRO A 164 -18.87 1.00 -15.96
C PRO A 164 -19.46 2.27 -15.34
N THR A 165 -20.36 2.93 -16.06
CA THR A 165 -21.01 4.18 -15.64
C THR A 165 -21.70 4.06 -14.28
N ASP A 166 -22.37 2.94 -14.01
CA ASP A 166 -23.03 2.69 -12.72
C ASP A 166 -22.04 2.67 -11.54
N ALA A 167 -20.84 2.11 -11.75
CA ALA A 167 -19.81 2.05 -10.73
C ALA A 167 -19.23 3.44 -10.44
N VAL A 168 -18.99 4.24 -11.48
CA VAL A 168 -18.54 5.64 -11.35
C VAL A 168 -19.59 6.46 -10.59
N ASN A 169 -20.86 6.38 -11.00
CA ASN A 169 -21.96 7.08 -10.35
C ASN A 169 -22.13 6.69 -8.87
N ALA A 170 -22.04 5.40 -8.55
CA ALA A 170 -22.12 4.93 -7.16
C ALA A 170 -20.99 5.50 -6.28
N VAL A 171 -19.79 5.67 -6.84
CA VAL A 171 -18.65 6.30 -6.15
C VAL A 171 -18.86 7.80 -5.99
N LEU A 172 -19.26 8.51 -7.05
CA LEU A 172 -19.46 9.96 -7.02
C LEU A 172 -20.62 10.38 -6.10
N ARG A 173 -21.65 9.54 -5.92
CA ARG A 173 -22.70 9.77 -4.90
C ARG A 173 -22.16 9.75 -3.47
N LYS A 174 -21.12 8.96 -3.19
CA LYS A 174 -20.46 8.92 -1.87
C LYS A 174 -19.53 10.11 -1.67
N TRP A 175 -19.02 10.68 -2.76
CA TRP A 175 -18.05 11.78 -2.77
C TRP A 175 -18.52 12.92 -3.70
N PRO A 176 -19.62 13.60 -3.34
CA PRO A 176 -20.23 14.62 -4.21
C PRO A 176 -19.32 15.84 -4.44
N ASP A 177 -18.39 16.09 -3.51
CA ASP A 177 -17.44 17.18 -3.61
C ASP A 177 -16.27 16.89 -4.57
N ALA A 178 -16.17 15.70 -5.16
CA ALA A 178 -15.12 15.41 -6.12
C ALA A 178 -15.38 16.14 -7.45
N ASP A 179 -14.37 16.84 -7.96
CA ASP A 179 -14.40 17.56 -9.24
C ASP A 179 -13.19 17.24 -10.13
N GLY A 180 -12.29 16.38 -9.64
CA GLY A 180 -11.14 15.90 -10.37
C GLY A 180 -10.53 14.64 -9.78
N TRP A 181 -9.60 14.04 -10.51
CA TRP A 181 -8.94 12.81 -10.08
C TRP A 181 -7.50 12.66 -10.57
N PHE A 182 -6.77 11.77 -9.91
CA PHE A 182 -5.42 11.33 -10.29
C PHE A 182 -5.31 9.81 -10.25
N ALA A 183 -4.48 9.23 -11.11
CA ALA A 183 -4.14 7.83 -11.01
C ALA A 183 -3.32 7.58 -9.73
N LEU A 184 -3.65 6.51 -9.00
CA LEU A 184 -2.82 5.94 -7.95
C LEU A 184 -2.16 4.67 -8.47
N GLN A 185 -0.84 4.69 -8.63
CA GLN A 185 -0.08 3.50 -8.99
C GLN A 185 0.16 2.66 -7.75
N GLY A 186 -0.53 1.52 -7.67
CA GLY A 186 -0.27 0.46 -6.71
C GLY A 186 0.60 -0.64 -7.33
N LYS A 187 1.28 -1.43 -6.49
CA LYS A 187 2.14 -2.52 -6.95
C LYS A 187 1.40 -3.60 -7.75
N VAL A 188 0.17 -3.94 -7.33
CA VAL A 188 -0.63 -4.99 -7.96
C VAL A 188 -1.75 -4.40 -8.81
N LYS A 189 -2.38 -3.32 -8.33
CA LYS A 189 -3.55 -2.72 -8.95
C LYS A 189 -3.47 -1.20 -8.88
N SER A 190 -3.60 -0.54 -10.03
CA SER A 190 -3.80 0.91 -10.10
C SER A 190 -5.23 1.28 -9.71
N MET A 191 -5.37 2.39 -9.01
CA MET A 191 -6.61 2.93 -8.48
C MET A 191 -6.75 4.42 -8.80
N VAL A 192 -7.78 5.06 -8.27
CA VAL A 192 -8.06 6.49 -8.49
C VAL A 192 -8.06 7.24 -7.16
N VAL A 193 -7.39 8.39 -7.12
CA VAL A 193 -7.48 9.38 -6.05
C VAL A 193 -8.46 10.46 -6.47
N LEU A 194 -9.56 10.61 -5.74
CA LEU A 194 -10.51 11.70 -5.92
C LEU A 194 -10.01 12.95 -5.19
N VAL A 195 -10.11 14.09 -5.85
CA VAL A 195 -9.71 15.39 -5.31
C VAL A 195 -10.81 16.43 -5.51
N HIS A 196 -10.77 17.45 -4.66
CA HIS A 196 -11.45 18.72 -4.87
C HIS A 196 -10.42 19.74 -5.37
N LYS A 197 -10.51 20.18 -6.63
CA LYS A 197 -9.51 20.98 -7.36
C LYS A 197 -9.33 22.34 -6.74
N ASP A 198 -10.42 22.99 -6.34
CA ASP A 198 -10.36 24.34 -5.80
C ASP A 198 -9.66 24.41 -4.45
N SER A 199 -9.89 23.43 -3.58
CA SER A 199 -9.20 23.32 -2.29
C SER A 199 -7.93 22.50 -2.35
N SER A 200 -7.63 21.87 -3.49
CA SER A 200 -6.53 20.91 -3.67
C SER A 200 -6.48 19.82 -2.59
N LYS A 201 -7.67 19.41 -2.10
CA LYS A 201 -7.79 18.41 -1.04
C LYS A 201 -8.00 17.04 -1.65
N VAL A 202 -7.30 16.06 -1.10
CA VAL A 202 -7.59 14.66 -1.38
C VAL A 202 -8.82 14.26 -0.58
N LEU A 203 -9.81 13.69 -1.26
CA LEU A 203 -11.07 13.26 -0.66
C LEU A 203 -11.02 11.78 -0.31
N ALA A 204 -10.64 10.95 -1.29
CA ALA A 204 -10.66 9.50 -1.13
C ALA A 204 -9.78 8.79 -2.16
N ILE A 205 -9.40 7.55 -1.83
CA ILE A 205 -8.91 6.57 -2.79
C ILE A 205 -10.07 5.62 -3.09
N VAL A 206 -10.36 5.39 -4.35
CA VAL A 206 -11.50 4.59 -4.81
C VAL A 206 -11.04 3.49 -5.76
N ASP A 207 -11.74 2.36 -5.70
CA ASP A 207 -11.44 1.20 -6.55
C ASP A 207 -12.04 1.37 -7.96
N LEU A 208 -11.64 2.43 -8.63
CA LEU A 208 -11.89 2.69 -10.05
C LEU A 208 -10.58 2.58 -10.83
N ARG A 209 -10.69 2.37 -12.13
CA ARG A 209 -9.57 2.31 -13.06
C ARG A 209 -9.23 3.71 -13.59
N PRO A 210 -7.96 4.13 -13.52
CA PRO A 210 -7.53 5.36 -14.17
C PRO A 210 -7.58 5.25 -15.70
#